data_AF-A0A534SDZ4-F1
#
_entry.id   AF-A0A534SDZ4-F1
#
_cell.length_a   1.000
_cell.length_b   1.000
_cell.length_c   1.000
_cell.angle_alpha   90.00
_cell.angle_beta   90.00
_cell.angle_gamma   90.00
#
_symmetry.space_group_name_H-M   'P 1'
#
loop_
_entity.id
_entity.type
_entity.pdbx_description
1 polymer ?
#
loop_
_entity_poly.entity_id
_entity_poly.type
_entity_poly.pdbx_seq_one_letter_code
_entity_poly.pdbx_strand_id
1 'polypeptide(L)' 'MAKIRAVVVEGDRERGYKRIQVLFGINSFIEITENDGKVMCLLGARDGGIQADASTANGQFAQFVHELMERHPESIWKEE' A
#
# COMPACT_ATOMS: atom_id res chain seq x y z
N MET A 1 17.08 -1.18 -6.34
CA MET A 1 15.83 -1.85 -5.91
C MET A 1 15.69 -1.71 -4.40
N ALA A 2 14.59 -1.13 -3.92
CA ALA A 2 14.35 -1.00 -2.48
C ALA A 2 14.06 -2.39 -1.89
N LYS A 3 14.82 -2.82 -0.88
CA LYS A 3 14.59 -4.11 -0.21
C LYS A 3 13.43 -3.99 0.75
N ILE A 4 12.55 -5.00 0.76
CA ILE A 4 11.58 -5.20 1.84
C ILE A 4 12.37 -5.56 3.10
N ARG A 5 12.17 -4.78 4.16
CA ARG A 5 12.83 -4.97 5.46
C ARG A 5 11.96 -5.77 6.41
N ALA A 6 10.65 -5.55 6.40
CA ALA A 6 9.72 -6.24 7.26
C ALA A 6 8.31 -6.22 6.67
N VAL A 7 7.53 -7.23 7.03
CA VAL A 7 6.08 -7.24 6.87
C VAL A 7 5.48 -7.46 8.25
N VAL A 8 4.68 -6.51 8.72
CA VAL A 8 3.97 -6.55 10.00
C VAL A 8 2.51 -6.81 9.70
N VAL A 9 1.94 -7.86 10.31
CA VAL A 9 0.54 -8.24 10.12
C VAL A 9 -0.13 -8.26 11.48
N GLU A 10 -1.26 -7.58 11.59
CA GLU A 10 -2.15 -7.64 12.74
C GLU A 10 -3.47 -8.29 12.31
N GLY A 11 -3.82 -9.38 13.00
CA GLY A 11 -4.95 -10.24 12.65
C GLY A 11 -4.49 -11.54 11.99
N ASP A 12 -5.46 -12.33 11.57
CA ASP A 12 -5.24 -13.67 11.02
C ASP A 12 -6.31 -14.01 9.98
N ARG A 13 -6.13 -15.14 9.30
CA ARG A 13 -7.03 -15.59 8.24
C ARG A 13 -8.45 -15.92 8.73
N GLU A 14 -8.60 -16.33 9.99
CA GLU A 14 -9.90 -16.73 10.55
C GLU A 14 -10.72 -15.52 11.01
N ARG A 15 -10.05 -14.48 11.51
CA ARG A 15 -10.67 -13.28 12.10
C ARG A 15 -10.59 -12.04 11.22
N GLY A 16 -9.85 -12.14 10.11
CA GLY A 16 -9.54 -11.02 9.23
C GLY A 16 -8.25 -10.31 9.63
N TYR A 17 -7.65 -9.62 8.66
CA TYR A 17 -6.47 -8.79 8.87
C TYR A 17 -6.93 -7.35 9.12
N LYS A 18 -6.54 -6.81 10.28
CA LYS A 18 -6.81 -5.41 10.65
C LYS A 18 -5.79 -4.47 10.05
N ARG A 19 -4.54 -4.91 9.98
CA ARG A 19 -3.43 -4.11 9.49
C ARG A 19 -2.37 -4.97 8.83
N ILE A 20 -1.93 -4.53 7.66
CA ILE A 20 -0.75 -5.05 6.98
C ILE A 20 0.17 -3.88 6.70
N GLN A 21 1.41 -3.92 7.20
CA GLN A 21 2.40 -2.89 6.94
C GLN A 21 3.66 -3.51 6.34
N VAL A 22 4.05 -3.02 5.16
CA VAL A 22 5.29 -3.40 4.49
C VAL A 22 6.29 -2.27 4.65
N LEU A 23 7.40 -2.54 5.32
CA LEU A 23 8.51 -1.58 5.48
C LEU A 23 9.57 -1.86 4.41
N PHE A 24 9.96 -0.84 3.66
CA PHE A 24 10.98 -0.95 2.60
C PHE A 24 11.85 0.31 2.54
N GLY A 25 12.99 0.20 1.86
CA GLY A 25 13.96 1.31 1.80
C GLY A 25 14.44 1.74 3.19
N ILE A 26 14.89 2.99 3.35
CA ILE A 26 15.37 3.48 4.66
C ILE A 26 14.19 3.89 5.54
N ASN A 27 13.24 4.65 4.99
CA ASN A 27 12.13 5.24 5.75
C ASN A 27 10.79 5.17 5.00
N SER A 28 10.57 4.17 4.15
CA SER A 28 9.35 4.04 3.36
C SER A 28 8.49 2.89 3.84
N PHE A 29 7.17 3.03 3.68
CA PHE A 29 6.22 1.98 4.03
C PHE A 29 4.95 2.05 3.18
N ILE A 30 4.30 0.90 3.05
CA ILE A 30 2.90 0.78 2.62
C ILE A 30 2.14 0.19 3.79
N GLU A 31 1.00 0.78 4.13
CA GLU A 31 0.12 0.28 5.17
C GLU A 31 -1.30 0.14 4.61
N ILE A 32 -1.89 -1.03 4.85
CA ILE A 32 -3.29 -1.31 4.56
C ILE A 32 -3.97 -1.55 5.90
N THR A 33 -5.01 -0.79 6.19
CA THR A 33 -5.82 -0.95 7.40
C THR A 33 -7.27 -1.21 7.03
N GLU A 34 -7.91 -2.11 7.76
CA GLU A 34 -9.35 -2.34 7.73
C GLU A 34 -9.93 -1.82 9.05
N ASN A 35 -10.96 -0.98 8.95
CA ASN A 35 -11.68 -0.48 10.10
C ASN A 35 -13.16 -0.29 9.74
N ASP A 36 -14.04 -1.01 10.45
CA ASP A 36 -15.50 -0.96 10.27
C ASP A 36 -15.97 -1.14 8.81
N GLY A 37 -15.36 -2.08 8.09
CA GLY A 37 -15.65 -2.39 6.69
C GLY A 37 -15.00 -1.43 5.68
N LYS A 38 -14.25 -0.44 6.15
CA LYS A 38 -13.51 0.49 5.30
C LYS A 38 -12.04 0.09 5.22
N VAL A 39 -11.52 -0.02 4.00
CA VAL A 39 -10.11 -0.32 3.74
C VAL A 39 -9.39 0.94 3.32
N MET A 40 -8.33 1.29 4.02
CA MET A 40 -7.48 2.44 3.72
C MET A 40 -6.08 1.97 3.33
N CYS A 41 -5.53 2.55 2.27
CA CYS A 41 -4.13 2.36 1.90
C CYS A 41 -3.35 3.66 2.14
N LEU A 42 -2.22 3.56 2.84
CA LEU A 42 -1.29 4.65 3.10
C LEU A 42 0.08 4.28 2.54
N LEU A 43 0.55 5.05 1.57
CA LEU A 43 1.94 5.01 1.09
C LEU A 43 2.69 6.17 1.73
N GLY A 44 3.68 5.88 2.57
CA GLY A 44 4.38 6.88 3.37
C GLY A 44 5.89 6.81 3.27
N ALA A 45 6.51 7.95 3.56
CA ALA A 45 7.93 8.11 3.82
C ALA A 45 8.13 8.97 5.09
N ARG A 46 9.40 9.18 5.49
CA ARG A 46 9.78 9.92 6.70
C ARG A 46 9.01 11.24 6.92
N ASP A 47 8.78 12.00 5.84
CA ASP A 47 8.30 13.39 5.91
C ASP A 47 6.95 13.61 5.22
N GLY A 48 6.22 12.54 4.90
CA GLY A 48 4.90 12.66 4.26
C GLY A 48 4.35 11.34 3.73
N GLY A 49 3.09 11.35 3.33
CA GLY A 49 2.44 10.18 2.75
C GLY A 49 1.17 10.55 2.02
N ILE A 50 0.70 9.60 1.21
CA ILE A 50 -0.55 9.68 0.48
C ILE A 50 -1.45 8.58 0.99
N GLN A 51 -2.67 8.94 1.37
CA GLN A 51 -3.69 8.01 1.81
C GLN A 51 -4.84 7.98 0.80
N ALA A 52 -5.32 6.80 0.47
CA ALA A 52 -6.46 6.61 -0.44
C ALA A 52 -7.41 5.54 0.10
N ASP A 53 -8.70 5.71 -0.20
CA ASP A 53 -9.71 4.69 0.05
C ASP A 53 -9.52 3.53 -0.93
N ALA A 54 -9.35 2.33 -0.38
CA ALA A 54 -9.14 1.07 -1.09
C ALA A 54 -10.30 0.08 -0.88
N SER A 55 -11.44 0.55 -0.35
CA SER A 55 -12.63 -0.29 -0.08
C SER A 55 -13.30 -0.80 -1.36
N THR A 56 -12.98 -0.22 -2.52
CA THR A 56 -13.55 -0.60 -3.83
C THR A 56 -12.44 -0.79 -4.86
N ALA A 57 -12.55 -1.86 -5.67
CA ALA A 57 -11.50 -2.27 -6.62
C ALA A 57 -11.18 -1.21 -7.69
N ASN A 58 -12.16 -0.40 -8.10
CA ASN A 58 -11.99 0.70 -9.07
C ASN A 58 -12.12 2.09 -8.41
N GLY A 59 -11.90 2.16 -7.09
CA GLY A 59 -12.03 3.36 -6.29
C GLY A 59 -10.82 4.29 -6.36
N GLN A 60 -10.70 5.14 -5.33
CA GLN A 60 -9.64 6.15 -5.25
C GLN A 60 -8.25 5.55 -5.30
N PHE A 61 -8.01 4.43 -4.60
CA PHE A 61 -6.70 3.78 -4.62
C PHE A 61 -6.30 3.28 -6.02
N ALA A 62 -7.25 2.73 -6.78
CA ALA A 62 -6.97 2.27 -8.15
C ALA A 62 -6.63 3.43 -9.09
N GLN A 63 -7.35 4.56 -8.97
CA GLN A 63 -7.05 5.79 -9.70
C GLN A 63 -5.64 6.30 -9.35
N PHE A 64 -5.31 6.34 -8.06
CA PHE A 64 -3.99 6.74 -7.59
C PHE A 64 -2.87 5.86 -8.16
N VAL A 65 -3.03 4.53 -8.14
CA VAL A 65 -2.06 3.60 -8.71
C VAL A 65 -1.92 3.83 -10.22
N HIS A 66 -3.02 4.05 -10.93
CA HIS A 66 -2.99 4.33 -12.37
C HIS A 66 -2.20 5.60 -12.68
N GLU A 67 -2.50 6.71 -12.00
CA GLU A 67 -1.77 7.97 -12.18
C GLU A 67 -0.27 7.84 -11.86
N LEU A 68 0.07 7.03 -10.85
CA LEU A 68 1.46 6.78 -10.48
C LEU A 68 2.18 5.98 -11.58
N MET A 69 1.53 4.98 -12.16
CA MET A 69 2.08 4.19 -13.28
C MET A 69 2.24 5.02 -14.55
N GLU A 70 1.31 5.93 -14.85
CA GLU A 70 1.41 6.84 -16.00
C GLU A 70 2.57 7.83 -15.86
N ARG A 71 2.82 8.34 -14.64
CA ARG A 71 3.92 9.26 -14.36
C ARG A 71 5.29 8.58 -14.30
N HIS A 72 5.32 7.30 -13.93
CA HIS A 72 6.53 6.51 -13.74
C HIS A 72 6.48 5.19 -14.53
N PRO A 73 6.43 5.25 -15.88
CA PRO A 73 6.29 4.05 -16.71
C PRO A 73 7.48 3.08 -16.57
N GLU A 74 8.65 3.55 -16.14
CA GLU A 74 9.83 2.74 -15.82
C GLU A 74 9.67 1.88 -14.57
N SER A 75 8.70 2.22 -13.70
CA SER A 75 8.41 1.49 -12.47
C SER A 75 7.42 0.34 -12.69
N ILE A 76 6.83 0.23 -13.88
CA ILE A 76 5.97 -0.90 -14.24
C ILE A 76 6.85 -2.14 -14.30
N TRP A 77 6.57 -3.09 -13.39
CA TRP A 77 7.23 -4.39 -13.40
C TRP A 77 6.90 -5.07 -14.73
N LYS A 78 7.90 -5.23 -15.59
CA LYS A 78 7.84 -6.10 -16.75
C LYS A 78 8.42 -7.43 -16.31
N GLU A 79 7.63 -8.50 -16.40
CA GLU A 79 8.18 -9.85 -16.24
C GLU A 79 9.32 -10.02 -17.25
N GLU A 80 10.50 -10.42 -16.77
CA GLU A 80 11.60 -10.94 -17.61
C GLU A 80 11.34 -12.41 -17.94
#